data_AF-A0ABD2X4S4-F1
#
_entry.id   AF-A0ABD2X4S4-F1
#
_cell.length_a   1.000
_cell.length_b   1.000
_cell.length_c   1.000
_cell.angle_alpha   90.00
_cell.angle_beta   90.00
_cell.angle_gamma   90.00
#
_symmetry.space_group_name_H-M   'P 1'
#
loop_
_entity.id
_entity.type
_entity.pdbx_description
1 polymer ?
#
loop_
_entity_poly.entity_id
_entity_poly.type
_entity_poly.pdbx_seq_one_letter_code
_entity_poly.pdbx_strand_id
1 'polypeptide(L)'
;MSFSKLKRLHKKLNWDKEKERVKFLRQFSSLIVNWNGRYPNLRDIFRKEEMDRLLTESVMSDDEAILSEAIVEFVINTGYADEPDTDEDGKLVSRRTTAIHRAAKSDNIMAAFRLFKIYNRFDVNYSDESGYTHFHAACEAGFYEFVEKFLEHGHDPNCIVTETGDSPLHLTPAPSLIMKSNILKKLLESVANPNLANKDGLTPLHVLCKVHIRNDFVKMLFQFTSIRRHPGNYEIYFTNSTNE
;
A
#
# COMPACT_ATOMS: atom_id res chain seq x y z
N MET A 1 -17.20 -30.36 2.98
CA MET A 1 -16.65 -30.87 1.69
C MET A 1 -15.55 -29.96 1.14
N SER A 2 -15.75 -28.62 1.13
CA SER A 2 -14.78 -27.65 0.59
C SER A 2 -13.46 -27.58 1.38
N PHE A 3 -13.50 -27.53 2.71
CA PHE A 3 -12.30 -27.51 3.56
C PHE A 3 -11.34 -28.70 3.32
N SER A 4 -11.87 -29.93 3.30
CA SER A 4 -11.07 -31.13 3.03
C SER A 4 -10.49 -31.11 1.61
N LYS A 5 -11.21 -30.53 0.64
CA LYS A 5 -10.71 -30.35 -0.73
C LYS A 5 -9.56 -29.34 -0.76
N LEU A 6 -9.65 -28.23 -0.04
CA LEU A 6 -8.58 -27.24 0.10
C LEU A 6 -7.30 -27.87 0.69
N LYS A 7 -7.41 -28.58 1.81
CA LYS A 7 -6.27 -29.30 2.42
C LYS A 7 -5.62 -30.29 1.45
N ARG A 8 -6.41 -31.00 0.64
CA ARG A 8 -5.90 -31.93 -0.37
C ARG A 8 -5.22 -31.21 -1.55
N LEU A 9 -5.73 -30.06 -1.96
CA LEU A 9 -5.10 -29.24 -3.01
C LEU A 9 -3.75 -28.71 -2.52
N HIS A 10 -3.71 -28.13 -1.33
CA HIS A 10 -2.49 -27.61 -0.70
C HIS A 10 -1.44 -28.71 -0.49
N LYS A 11 -1.82 -29.89 0.04
CA LYS A 11 -0.87 -31.01 0.24
C LYS A 11 -0.19 -31.50 -1.05
N LYS A 12 -0.83 -31.32 -2.21
CA LYS A 12 -0.28 -31.73 -3.52
C LYS A 12 0.56 -30.64 -4.18
N LEU A 13 0.52 -29.43 -3.66
CA LEU A 13 1.16 -28.27 -4.26
C LEU A 13 2.66 -28.26 -3.91
N ASN A 14 3.50 -28.21 -4.94
CA ASN A 14 4.88 -27.77 -4.79
C ASN A 14 4.98 -26.27 -5.11
N TRP A 15 5.23 -25.45 -4.08
CA TRP A 15 5.36 -24.00 -4.21
C TRP A 15 6.56 -23.54 -5.04
N ASP A 16 7.57 -24.38 -5.26
CA ASP A 16 8.72 -24.01 -6.10
C ASP A 16 8.40 -24.11 -7.58
N LYS A 17 7.36 -24.87 -7.95
CA LYS A 17 6.96 -25.08 -9.35
C LYS A 17 5.83 -24.15 -9.76
N GLU A 18 6.14 -23.18 -10.61
CA GLU A 18 5.18 -22.19 -11.12
C GLU A 18 3.94 -22.81 -11.75
N LYS A 19 4.11 -23.84 -12.60
CA LYS A 19 2.98 -24.56 -13.22
C LYS A 19 2.03 -25.17 -12.19
N GLU A 20 2.55 -25.65 -11.06
CA GLU A 20 1.72 -26.20 -9.98
C GLU A 20 1.01 -25.09 -9.21
N ARG A 21 1.66 -23.95 -8.96
CA ARG A 21 1.05 -22.77 -8.32
C ARG A 21 -0.09 -22.18 -9.15
N VAL A 22 0.13 -21.94 -10.44
CA VAL A 22 -0.93 -21.43 -11.35
C VAL A 22 -2.11 -22.40 -11.41
N LYS A 23 -1.83 -23.71 -11.49
CA LYS A 23 -2.88 -24.74 -11.45
C LYS A 23 -3.63 -24.72 -10.12
N PHE A 24 -2.93 -24.57 -9.00
CA PHE A 24 -3.53 -24.46 -7.68
C PHE A 24 -4.43 -23.23 -7.59
N LEU A 25 -3.98 -22.05 -8.02
CA LEU A 25 -4.77 -20.81 -8.01
C LEU A 25 -6.09 -21.00 -8.75
N ARG A 26 -6.07 -21.52 -9.99
CA ARG A 26 -7.30 -21.82 -10.75
C ARG A 26 -8.24 -22.78 -10.02
N GLN A 27 -7.69 -23.85 -9.42
CA GLN A 27 -8.47 -24.82 -8.66
C GLN A 27 -9.03 -24.24 -7.36
N PHE A 28 -8.28 -23.34 -6.71
CA PHE A 28 -8.66 -22.68 -5.48
C PHE A 28 -9.76 -21.65 -5.74
N SER A 29 -9.62 -20.81 -6.76
CA SER A 29 -10.66 -19.87 -7.20
C SER A 29 -11.98 -20.58 -7.50
N SER A 30 -11.93 -21.68 -8.27
CA SER A 30 -13.11 -22.51 -8.55
C SER A 30 -13.73 -23.12 -7.27
N LEU A 31 -12.90 -23.48 -6.29
CA LEU A 31 -13.36 -23.99 -4.99
C LEU A 31 -14.06 -22.92 -4.15
N ILE A 32 -13.56 -21.67 -4.19
CA ILE A 32 -14.09 -20.53 -3.43
C ILE A 32 -15.49 -20.16 -3.90
N VAL A 33 -15.74 -20.12 -5.22
CA VAL A 33 -17.05 -19.74 -5.80
C VAL A 33 -18.19 -20.59 -5.24
N ASN A 34 -17.92 -21.87 -4.97
CA ASN A 34 -18.89 -22.80 -4.40
C ASN A 34 -18.48 -23.23 -2.99
N TRP A 35 -17.90 -22.31 -2.20
CA TRP A 35 -17.51 -22.62 -0.84
C TRP A 35 -18.73 -22.99 -0.01
N ASN A 36 -18.70 -24.17 0.60
CA ASN A 36 -19.78 -24.66 1.45
C ASN A 36 -19.22 -25.02 2.84
N GLY A 37 -19.76 -24.34 3.85
CA GLY A 37 -19.40 -24.48 5.25
C GLY A 37 -18.82 -23.19 5.84
N ARG A 38 -18.39 -23.28 7.10
CA ARG A 38 -17.71 -22.17 7.79
C ARG A 38 -16.37 -21.86 7.12
N TYR A 39 -15.94 -20.61 7.20
CA TYR A 39 -14.61 -20.22 6.76
C TYR A 39 -13.55 -20.87 7.66
N PRO A 40 -12.47 -21.41 7.07
CA PRO A 40 -11.40 -22.03 7.83
C PRO A 40 -10.43 -20.99 8.41
N ASN A 41 -9.72 -21.35 9.47
CA ASN A 41 -8.50 -20.62 9.83
C ASN A 41 -7.41 -20.97 8.80
N LEU A 42 -7.00 -20.00 7.98
CA LEU A 42 -6.03 -20.24 6.93
C LEU A 42 -4.63 -20.58 7.47
N ARG A 43 -4.30 -20.18 8.71
CA ARG A 43 -3.04 -20.52 9.36
C ARG A 43 -2.90 -22.03 9.65
N ASP A 44 -4.01 -22.77 9.70
CA ASP A 44 -3.99 -24.23 9.86
C ASP A 44 -3.63 -24.98 8.56
N ILE A 45 -3.52 -24.24 7.44
CA ILE A 45 -3.31 -24.80 6.10
C ILE A 45 -2.04 -24.21 5.49
N PHE A 46 -1.91 -22.89 5.52
CA PHE A 46 -0.84 -22.17 4.84
C PHE A 46 0.16 -21.62 5.82
N ARG A 47 1.45 -21.71 5.46
CA ARG A 47 2.50 -20.95 6.12
C ARG A 47 2.41 -19.48 5.72
N LYS A 48 3.06 -18.61 6.48
CA LYS A 48 3.08 -17.17 6.20
C LYS A 48 3.61 -16.86 4.79
N GLU A 49 4.71 -17.49 4.39
CA GLU A 49 5.33 -17.28 3.07
C GLU A 49 4.44 -17.79 1.93
N GLU A 50 3.68 -18.87 2.20
CA GLU A 50 2.70 -19.40 1.26
C GLU A 50 1.51 -18.46 1.09
N MET A 51 1.06 -17.81 2.17
CA MET A 51 0.02 -16.78 2.12
C MET A 51 0.48 -15.53 1.37
N ASP A 52 1.71 -15.07 1.61
CA ASP A 52 2.29 -13.93 0.88
C ASP A 52 2.35 -14.20 -0.61
N ARG A 53 2.79 -15.40 -0.97
CA ARG A 53 2.88 -15.83 -2.36
C ARG A 53 1.51 -16.01 -2.98
N LEU A 54 0.55 -16.60 -2.26
CA LEU A 54 -0.84 -16.75 -2.68
C LEU A 54 -1.46 -15.39 -3.02
N LEU A 55 -1.37 -14.43 -2.10
CA LEU A 55 -1.92 -13.09 -2.28
C LEU A 55 -1.22 -12.36 -3.43
N THR A 56 0.10 -12.43 -3.49
CA THR A 56 0.90 -11.80 -4.56
C THR A 56 0.56 -12.35 -5.93
N GLU A 57 0.53 -13.68 -6.08
CA GLU A 57 0.24 -14.29 -7.38
C GLU A 57 -1.24 -14.14 -7.77
N SER A 58 -2.15 -14.02 -6.79
CA SER A 58 -3.57 -13.76 -7.07
C SER A 58 -3.81 -12.44 -7.79
N VAL A 59 -3.06 -11.38 -7.44
CA VAL A 59 -3.24 -10.04 -8.03
C VAL A 59 -2.45 -9.80 -9.32
N MET A 60 -1.53 -10.70 -9.65
CA MET A 60 -0.69 -10.63 -10.85
C MET A 60 -1.22 -11.47 -12.02
N SER A 61 -2.30 -12.23 -11.82
CA SER A 61 -2.82 -13.13 -12.86
C SER A 61 -3.59 -12.36 -13.95
N ASP A 62 -2.90 -12.02 -15.05
CA ASP A 62 -3.44 -11.29 -16.20
C ASP A 62 -4.70 -11.90 -16.81
N ASP A 63 -4.87 -13.23 -16.70
CA ASP A 63 -5.95 -13.95 -17.36
C ASP A 63 -7.34 -13.70 -16.74
N GLU A 64 -7.45 -13.34 -15.45
CA GLU A 64 -8.74 -13.39 -14.74
C GLU A 64 -8.82 -12.41 -13.54
N ALA A 65 -8.91 -11.10 -13.81
CA ALA A 65 -9.07 -10.07 -12.76
C ALA A 65 -10.20 -10.39 -11.75
N ILE A 66 -11.31 -10.97 -12.22
CA ILE A 66 -12.44 -11.41 -11.37
C ILE A 66 -12.02 -12.46 -10.33
N LEU A 67 -11.08 -13.36 -10.68
CA LEU A 67 -10.60 -14.38 -9.76
C LEU A 67 -9.59 -13.84 -8.75
N SER A 68 -8.86 -12.77 -9.09
CA SER A 68 -7.98 -12.07 -8.15
C SER A 68 -8.77 -11.53 -6.95
N GLU A 69 -9.91 -10.89 -7.23
CA GLU A 69 -10.79 -10.33 -6.21
C GLU A 69 -11.42 -11.42 -5.34
N ALA A 70 -11.86 -12.53 -5.95
CA ALA A 70 -12.50 -13.63 -5.23
C ALA A 70 -11.56 -14.28 -4.20
N ILE A 71 -10.28 -14.45 -4.53
CA ILE A 71 -9.28 -14.98 -3.58
C ILE A 71 -9.07 -14.01 -2.43
N VAL A 72 -8.82 -12.72 -2.71
CA VAL A 72 -8.57 -11.72 -1.68
C VAL A 72 -9.78 -11.59 -0.76
N GLU A 73 -11.00 -11.54 -1.32
CA GLU A 73 -12.24 -11.45 -0.53
C GLU A 73 -12.47 -12.71 0.32
N PHE A 74 -12.16 -13.90 -0.21
CA PHE A 74 -12.22 -15.14 0.57
C PHE A 74 -11.25 -15.10 1.76
N VAL A 75 -10.02 -14.63 1.56
CA VAL A 75 -9.01 -14.49 2.63
C VAL A 75 -9.50 -13.51 3.69
N ILE A 76 -10.05 -12.35 3.30
CA ILE A 76 -10.67 -11.39 4.23
C ILE A 76 -11.78 -12.04 5.04
N ASN A 77 -12.68 -12.78 4.38
CA ASN A 77 -13.82 -13.43 5.04
C ASN A 77 -13.42 -14.55 6.00
N THR A 78 -12.21 -15.09 5.88
CA THR A 78 -11.65 -16.03 6.88
C THR A 78 -11.18 -15.36 8.16
N GLY A 79 -11.10 -14.03 8.19
CA GLY A 79 -10.49 -13.27 9.28
C GLY A 79 -8.97 -13.32 9.28
N TYR A 80 -8.35 -13.72 8.17
CA TYR A 80 -6.90 -13.69 8.04
C TYR A 80 -6.42 -12.24 8.00
N ALA A 81 -5.46 -11.93 8.87
CA ALA A 81 -4.75 -10.66 8.92
C ALA A 81 -3.24 -10.96 8.86
N ASP A 82 -2.49 -10.08 8.21
CA ASP A 82 -1.04 -10.17 8.15
C ASP A 82 -0.41 -10.03 9.54
N GLU A 83 0.63 -10.81 9.79
CA GLU A 83 1.46 -10.72 10.99
C GLU A 83 2.83 -10.19 10.58
N PRO A 84 3.25 -9.01 11.08
CA PRO A 84 4.54 -8.47 10.73
C PRO A 84 5.68 -9.30 11.28
N ASP A 85 6.77 -9.34 10.50
CA ASP A 85 8.03 -9.88 10.99
C ASP A 85 8.62 -8.94 12.03
N THR A 86 9.32 -9.53 12.99
CA THR A 86 10.09 -8.82 14.00
C THR A 86 11.54 -9.25 13.93
N ASP A 87 12.46 -8.32 14.15
CA ASP A 87 13.88 -8.65 14.30
C ASP A 87 14.18 -9.30 15.66
N GLU A 88 15.46 -9.57 15.92
CA GLU A 88 15.93 -10.20 17.17
C GLU A 88 15.58 -9.38 18.41
N ASP A 89 15.42 -8.06 18.26
CA ASP A 89 15.06 -7.12 19.32
C ASP A 89 13.53 -6.96 19.46
N GLY A 90 12.74 -7.68 18.66
CA GLY A 90 11.28 -7.60 18.64
C GLY A 90 10.72 -6.37 17.90
N LYS A 91 11.56 -5.63 17.17
CA LYS A 91 11.15 -4.46 16.39
C LYS A 91 10.60 -4.88 15.03
N LEU A 92 9.55 -4.20 14.59
CA LEU A 92 8.85 -4.49 13.34
C LEU A 92 9.76 -4.30 12.12
N VAL A 93 9.85 -5.32 11.27
CA VAL A 93 10.58 -5.29 10.02
C VAL A 93 9.69 -4.70 8.92
N SER A 94 10.10 -3.55 8.38
CA SER A 94 9.37 -2.87 7.31
C SER A 94 9.76 -3.32 5.89
N ARG A 95 10.93 -3.94 5.69
CA ARG A 95 11.37 -4.34 4.35
C ARG A 95 10.74 -5.67 3.91
N ARG A 96 9.61 -5.60 3.20
CA ARG A 96 8.87 -6.78 2.69
C ARG A 96 8.04 -6.39 1.48
N THR A 97 8.34 -6.98 0.33
CA THR A 97 7.51 -6.81 -0.88
C THR A 97 6.23 -7.62 -0.74
N THR A 98 5.11 -6.93 -0.51
CA THR A 98 3.78 -7.54 -0.35
C THR A 98 2.91 -7.44 -1.61
N ALA A 99 1.76 -8.13 -1.58
CA ALA A 99 0.74 -8.05 -2.63
C ALA A 99 0.21 -6.63 -2.89
N ILE A 100 0.22 -5.73 -1.89
CA ILE A 100 -0.21 -4.32 -2.09
C ILE A 100 0.71 -3.62 -3.09
N HIS A 101 2.02 -3.80 -2.98
CA HIS A 101 3.00 -3.20 -3.90
C HIS A 101 2.76 -3.68 -5.34
N ARG A 102 2.43 -4.97 -5.49
CA ARG A 102 2.15 -5.59 -6.79
C ARG A 102 0.85 -5.09 -7.39
N ALA A 103 -0.22 -5.06 -6.60
CA ALA A 103 -1.53 -4.54 -7.03
C ALA A 103 -1.48 -3.04 -7.39
N ALA A 104 -0.72 -2.24 -6.63
CA ALA A 104 -0.52 -0.82 -6.96
C ALA A 104 0.22 -0.65 -8.29
N LYS A 105 1.32 -1.40 -8.50
CA LYS A 105 2.12 -1.33 -9.74
C LYS A 105 1.40 -1.85 -10.99
N SER A 106 0.41 -2.72 -10.84
CA SER A 106 -0.44 -3.21 -11.94
C SER A 106 -1.73 -2.41 -12.13
N ASP A 107 -1.90 -1.28 -11.43
CA ASP A 107 -3.12 -0.45 -11.42
C ASP A 107 -4.40 -1.24 -11.05
N ASN A 108 -4.26 -2.34 -10.30
CA ASN A 108 -5.38 -3.09 -9.75
C ASN A 108 -5.87 -2.45 -8.44
N ILE A 109 -6.47 -1.26 -8.58
CA ILE A 109 -6.93 -0.41 -7.47
C ILE A 109 -7.88 -1.18 -6.53
N MET A 110 -8.81 -1.97 -7.08
CA MET A 110 -9.78 -2.71 -6.26
C MET A 110 -9.08 -3.76 -5.39
N ALA A 111 -8.17 -4.56 -5.97
CA ALA A 111 -7.41 -5.54 -5.19
C ALA A 111 -6.52 -4.85 -4.15
N ALA A 112 -5.82 -3.76 -4.51
CA ALA A 112 -5.01 -2.99 -3.58
C ALA A 112 -5.83 -2.50 -2.37
N PHE A 113 -7.02 -1.92 -2.63
CA PHE A 113 -7.93 -1.47 -1.57
C PHE A 113 -8.36 -2.62 -0.65
N ARG A 114 -8.71 -3.78 -1.22
CA ARG A 114 -9.10 -4.96 -0.44
C ARG A 114 -7.95 -5.51 0.38
N LEU A 115 -6.73 -5.54 -0.16
CA LEU A 115 -5.55 -6.03 0.52
C LEU A 115 -5.23 -5.24 1.80
N PHE A 116 -5.54 -3.94 1.89
CA PHE A 116 -5.41 -3.17 3.14
C PHE A 116 -6.30 -3.68 4.29
N LYS A 117 -7.30 -4.52 4.01
CA LYS A 117 -8.07 -5.22 5.06
C LYS A 117 -7.31 -6.42 5.65
N ILE A 118 -6.38 -7.00 4.88
CA ILE A 118 -5.47 -8.07 5.32
C ILE A 118 -4.24 -7.46 5.99
N TYR A 119 -3.60 -6.48 5.34
CA TYR A 119 -2.48 -5.71 5.88
C TYR A 119 -3.00 -4.52 6.70
N ASN A 120 -3.74 -4.83 7.78
CA ASN A 120 -4.49 -3.84 8.56
C ASN A 120 -3.70 -3.22 9.72
N ARG A 121 -2.39 -3.51 9.82
CA ARG A 121 -1.48 -2.93 10.80
C ARG A 121 -0.79 -1.68 10.24
N PHE A 122 -1.41 -0.53 10.48
CA PHE A 122 -0.93 0.77 9.98
C PHE A 122 0.25 1.34 10.79
N ASP A 123 0.67 0.69 11.87
CA ASP A 123 1.93 0.98 12.55
C ASP A 123 3.14 0.44 11.77
N VAL A 124 2.93 -0.45 10.80
CA VAL A 124 3.94 -0.95 9.88
C VAL A 124 3.76 -0.30 8.52
N ASN A 125 4.82 0.32 8.00
CA ASN A 125 4.84 0.83 6.63
C ASN A 125 5.79 -0.01 5.79
N TYR A 126 5.27 -1.13 5.26
CA TYR A 126 6.10 -2.03 4.48
C TYR A 126 6.63 -1.34 3.22
N SER A 127 7.89 -1.60 2.89
CA SER A 127 8.57 -1.10 1.70
C SER A 127 9.08 -2.25 0.84
N ASP A 128 8.89 -2.14 -0.47
CA ASP A 128 9.52 -3.03 -1.44
C ASP A 128 10.99 -2.67 -1.74
N GLU A 129 11.59 -3.35 -2.71
CA GLU A 129 12.98 -3.15 -3.11
C GLU A 129 13.30 -1.74 -3.63
N SER A 130 12.31 -1.05 -4.20
CA SER A 130 12.43 0.35 -4.68
C SER A 130 12.25 1.38 -3.56
N GLY A 131 11.93 0.93 -2.35
CA GLY A 131 11.53 1.79 -1.24
C GLY A 131 10.13 2.38 -1.41
N TYR A 132 9.34 1.85 -2.34
CA TYR A 132 7.92 2.19 -2.46
C TYR A 132 7.17 1.52 -1.31
N THR A 133 6.31 2.27 -0.62
CA THR A 133 5.74 1.84 0.67
C THR A 133 4.23 1.64 0.58
N HIS A 134 3.63 1.00 1.58
CA HIS A 134 2.16 0.93 1.71
C HIS A 134 1.52 2.31 1.81
N PHE A 135 2.17 3.24 2.52
CA PHE A 135 1.70 4.61 2.58
C PHE A 135 1.76 5.30 1.22
N HIS A 136 2.85 5.10 0.46
CA HIS A 136 2.95 5.56 -0.94
C HIS A 136 1.82 4.98 -1.80
N ALA A 137 1.54 3.67 -1.69
CA ALA A 137 0.45 3.00 -2.39
C ALA A 137 -0.93 3.59 -2.04
N ALA A 138 -1.21 3.87 -0.77
CA ALA A 138 -2.46 4.49 -0.37
C ALA A 138 -2.62 5.91 -0.94
N CYS A 139 -1.56 6.71 -0.94
CA CYS A 139 -1.56 8.05 -1.54
C CYS A 139 -1.74 8.02 -3.06
N GLU A 140 -1.02 7.14 -3.74
CA GLU A 140 -1.07 7.00 -5.20
C GLU A 140 -2.39 6.40 -5.67
N ALA A 141 -3.00 5.49 -4.92
CA ALA A 141 -4.29 4.90 -5.32
C ALA A 141 -5.50 5.77 -4.91
N GLY A 142 -5.29 6.80 -4.09
CA GLY A 142 -6.37 7.69 -3.68
C GLY A 142 -7.20 7.17 -2.48
N PHE A 143 -6.63 6.29 -1.65
CA PHE A 143 -7.34 5.66 -0.53
C PHE A 143 -7.29 6.51 0.75
N TYR A 144 -8.13 7.54 0.78
CA TYR A 144 -8.16 8.53 1.88
C TYR A 144 -8.20 7.90 3.28
N GLU A 145 -9.04 6.88 3.50
CA GLU A 145 -9.16 6.25 4.82
C GLU A 145 -7.87 5.55 5.30
N PHE A 146 -7.06 5.02 4.37
CA PHE A 146 -5.79 4.38 4.72
C PHE A 146 -4.69 5.43 4.89
N VAL A 147 -4.71 6.49 4.07
CA VAL A 147 -3.84 7.66 4.26
C VAL A 147 -4.03 8.25 5.65
N GLU A 148 -5.28 8.45 6.11
CA GLU A 148 -5.54 8.94 7.46
C GLU A 148 -4.98 8.02 8.52
N LYS A 149 -5.21 6.71 8.42
CA LYS A 149 -4.68 5.74 9.40
C LYS A 149 -3.16 5.74 9.47
N PHE A 150 -2.46 5.82 8.33
CA PHE A 150 -1.00 5.93 8.35
C PHE A 150 -0.54 7.23 9.05
N LEU A 151 -1.17 8.36 8.76
CA LEU A 151 -0.83 9.62 9.40
C LEU A 151 -1.13 9.62 10.91
N GLU A 152 -2.22 9.00 11.34
CA GLU A 152 -2.58 8.82 12.75
C GLU A 152 -1.57 7.94 13.51
N HIS A 153 -0.92 7.01 12.82
CA HIS A 153 0.19 6.20 13.36
C HIS A 153 1.56 6.90 13.27
N GLY A 154 1.58 8.19 12.91
CA GLY A 154 2.79 9.02 12.93
C GLY A 154 3.74 8.80 11.75
N HIS A 155 3.28 8.22 10.64
CA HIS A 155 4.12 8.10 9.45
C HIS A 155 4.44 9.46 8.85
N ASP A 156 5.72 9.67 8.51
CA ASP A 156 6.19 10.94 7.95
C ASP A 156 5.55 11.22 6.58
N PRO A 157 4.77 12.32 6.42
CA PRO A 157 4.19 12.70 5.14
C PRO A 157 5.21 13.16 4.10
N ASN A 158 6.49 13.26 4.47
CA ASN A 158 7.62 13.54 3.60
C ASN A 158 8.48 12.31 3.30
N CYS A 159 8.05 11.11 3.69
CA CYS A 159 8.77 9.88 3.34
C CYS A 159 9.00 9.82 1.83
N ILE A 160 10.11 9.20 1.40
CA ILE A 160 10.48 9.16 -0.02
C ILE A 160 10.52 7.73 -0.54
N VAL A 161 10.05 7.54 -1.77
CA VAL A 161 10.39 6.35 -2.56
C VAL A 161 11.88 6.39 -2.83
N THR A 162 12.62 5.37 -2.39
CA THR A 162 14.09 5.39 -2.45
C THR A 162 14.60 5.50 -3.87
N GLU A 163 13.94 4.86 -4.84
CA GLU A 163 14.38 4.86 -6.24
C GLU A 163 14.20 6.22 -6.93
N THR A 164 13.05 6.88 -6.78
CA THR A 164 12.71 8.13 -7.50
C THR A 164 12.89 9.39 -6.67
N GLY A 165 12.93 9.29 -5.34
CA GLY A 165 12.88 10.42 -4.42
C GLY A 165 11.49 11.07 -4.30
N ASP A 166 10.46 10.46 -4.89
CA ASP A 166 9.10 11.00 -4.81
C ASP A 166 8.54 10.87 -3.39
N SER A 167 7.94 11.95 -2.91
CA SER A 167 7.16 11.95 -1.67
C SER A 167 5.68 11.63 -1.92
N PRO A 168 4.88 11.36 -0.88
CA PRO A 168 3.43 11.22 -1.00
C PRO A 168 2.77 12.30 -1.86
N LEU A 169 3.19 13.56 -1.70
CA LEU A 169 2.65 14.68 -2.49
C LEU A 169 2.94 14.54 -4.00
N HIS A 170 4.09 13.99 -4.40
CA HIS A 170 4.43 13.73 -5.81
C HIS A 170 3.54 12.65 -6.44
N LEU A 171 2.98 11.74 -5.63
CA LEU A 171 2.15 10.61 -6.08
C LEU A 171 0.64 10.91 -6.08
N THR A 172 0.23 12.04 -5.48
CA THR A 172 -1.16 12.52 -5.53
C THR A 172 -1.68 13.01 -6.90
N PRO A 173 -0.88 13.40 -7.90
CA PRO A 173 -1.36 13.73 -9.24
C PRO A 173 -1.69 12.45 -10.02
N ALA A 174 -2.96 12.15 -10.28
CA ALA A 174 -3.36 11.06 -11.18
C ALA A 174 -4.67 11.39 -11.90
N PRO A 175 -5.04 10.66 -12.98
CA PRO A 175 -6.20 10.98 -13.80
C PRO A 175 -7.53 11.06 -13.02
N SER A 176 -7.67 10.31 -11.93
CA SER A 176 -8.84 10.33 -11.04
C SER A 176 -8.72 11.42 -9.96
N LEU A 177 -8.81 12.67 -10.39
CA LEU A 177 -8.50 13.84 -9.56
C LEU A 177 -9.52 14.14 -8.44
N ILE A 178 -10.78 13.69 -8.53
CA ILE A 178 -11.79 14.09 -7.53
C ILE A 178 -11.49 13.49 -6.15
N MET A 179 -11.01 12.24 -6.10
CA MET A 179 -10.73 11.54 -4.85
C MET A 179 -9.45 12.03 -4.16
N LYS A 180 -8.47 12.52 -4.93
CA LYS A 180 -7.14 12.86 -4.42
C LYS A 180 -7.02 14.28 -3.85
N SER A 181 -7.99 15.17 -4.07
CA SER A 181 -8.00 16.51 -3.45
C SER A 181 -7.98 16.44 -1.91
N ASN A 182 -8.71 15.49 -1.33
CA ASN A 182 -8.77 15.32 0.12
C ASN A 182 -7.45 14.79 0.68
N ILE A 183 -6.77 13.90 -0.06
CA ILE A 183 -5.45 13.38 0.31
C ILE A 183 -4.41 14.50 0.26
N LEU A 184 -4.41 15.31 -0.81
CA LEU A 184 -3.51 16.45 -0.91
C LEU A 184 -3.67 17.38 0.31
N LYS A 185 -4.93 17.74 0.62
CA LYS A 185 -5.25 18.57 1.78
C LYS A 185 -4.76 17.93 3.08
N LYS A 186 -5.08 16.65 3.31
CA LYS A 186 -4.70 15.91 4.52
C LYS A 186 -3.18 15.83 4.71
N LEU A 187 -2.43 15.57 3.63
CA LEU A 187 -0.96 15.56 3.67
C LEU A 187 -0.41 16.95 4.04
N LEU A 188 -0.93 18.02 3.45
CA LEU A 188 -0.51 19.39 3.74
C LEU A 188 -0.84 19.83 5.17
N GLU A 189 -2.01 19.44 5.68
CA GLU A 189 -2.41 19.60 7.08
C GLU A 189 -1.49 18.81 8.02
N SER A 190 -1.01 17.64 7.58
CA SER A 190 -0.04 16.82 8.32
C SER A 190 1.40 17.29 8.14
N VAL A 191 1.61 18.54 7.72
CA VAL A 191 2.92 19.17 7.61
C VAL A 191 3.77 18.69 6.42
N ALA A 192 3.20 18.02 5.41
CA ALA A 192 3.92 17.69 4.17
C ALA A 192 4.56 18.93 3.51
N ASN A 193 5.76 18.78 2.96
CA ASN A 193 6.52 19.83 2.30
C ASN A 193 6.17 19.88 0.80
N PRO A 194 5.40 20.89 0.34
CA PRO A 194 5.02 21.03 -1.06
C PRO A 194 6.17 21.43 -2.00
N ASN A 195 7.35 21.71 -1.46
CA ASN A 195 8.55 22.11 -2.21
C ASN A 195 9.67 21.07 -2.15
N LEU A 196 9.43 19.88 -1.57
CA LEU A 196 10.42 18.81 -1.60
C LEU A 196 10.68 18.42 -3.05
N ALA A 197 11.94 18.39 -3.47
CA ALA A 197 12.30 17.98 -4.81
C ALA A 197 12.63 16.48 -4.83
N ASN A 198 12.12 15.75 -5.82
CA ASN A 198 12.51 14.38 -6.10
C ASN A 198 13.92 14.32 -6.74
N LYS A 199 14.39 13.13 -7.13
CA LYS A 199 15.74 12.98 -7.72
C LYS A 199 15.92 13.63 -9.08
N ASP A 200 14.83 13.89 -9.80
CA ASP A 200 14.85 14.67 -11.04
C ASP A 200 14.82 16.18 -10.80
N GLY A 201 14.85 16.63 -9.53
CA GLY A 201 14.72 18.03 -9.16
C GLY A 201 13.29 18.58 -9.30
N LEU A 202 12.30 17.73 -9.54
CA LEU A 202 10.91 18.11 -9.68
C LEU A 202 10.25 18.20 -8.31
N THR A 203 9.42 19.22 -8.10
CA THR A 203 8.57 19.34 -6.91
C THR A 203 7.17 18.79 -7.21
N PRO A 204 6.31 18.56 -6.21
CA PRO A 204 4.92 18.16 -6.44
C PRO A 204 4.18 19.07 -7.42
N LEU A 205 4.44 20.38 -7.39
CA LEU A 205 3.85 21.34 -8.34
C LEU A 205 4.30 21.09 -9.78
N HIS A 206 5.58 20.74 -10.00
CA HIS A 206 6.09 20.41 -11.33
C HIS A 206 5.44 19.14 -11.88
N VAL A 207 5.32 18.09 -11.05
CA VAL A 207 4.65 16.84 -11.44
C VAL A 207 3.19 17.10 -11.77
N LEU A 208 2.49 17.85 -10.91
CA LEU A 208 1.13 18.28 -11.12
C LEU A 208 0.95 18.93 -12.51
N CYS A 209 1.74 19.95 -12.85
CA CYS A 209 1.60 20.66 -14.13
C CYS A 209 1.70 19.75 -15.37
N LYS A 210 2.35 18.58 -15.28
CA LYS A 210 2.45 17.61 -16.39
C LYS A 210 1.14 16.86 -16.66
N VAL A 211 0.21 16.75 -15.70
CA VAL A 211 -0.98 15.88 -15.77
C VAL A 211 -2.25 16.62 -16.27
N HIS A 212 -2.12 17.78 -16.95
CA HIS A 212 -3.24 18.61 -17.44
C HIS A 212 -4.32 18.90 -16.38
N ILE A 213 -3.94 19.57 -15.29
CA ILE A 213 -4.81 19.71 -14.10
C ILE A 213 -5.82 20.85 -14.20
N ARG A 214 -7.00 20.60 -13.62
CA ARG A 214 -7.94 21.60 -13.10
C ARG A 214 -7.26 22.58 -12.12
N ASN A 215 -7.54 23.88 -12.28
CA ASN A 215 -6.96 24.99 -11.50
C ASN A 215 -6.98 24.84 -9.95
N ASP A 216 -7.82 23.97 -9.38
CA ASP A 216 -8.05 23.89 -7.94
C ASP A 216 -6.90 23.23 -7.15
N PHE A 217 -6.17 22.26 -7.71
CA PHE A 217 -5.00 21.65 -7.05
C PHE A 217 -3.83 22.63 -6.96
N VAL A 218 -3.60 23.37 -8.04
CA VAL A 218 -2.58 24.41 -8.11
C VAL A 218 -2.89 25.49 -7.07
N LYS A 219 -4.15 25.94 -6.97
CA LYS A 219 -4.59 26.87 -5.92
C LYS A 219 -4.37 26.32 -4.51
N MET A 220 -4.67 25.04 -4.25
CA MET A 220 -4.48 24.44 -2.93
C MET A 220 -2.99 24.46 -2.52
N LEU A 221 -2.08 24.05 -3.41
CA LEU A 221 -0.64 24.16 -3.13
C LEU A 221 -0.19 25.61 -2.96
N PHE A 222 -0.68 26.55 -3.76
CA PHE A 222 -0.37 27.98 -3.60
C PHE A 222 -0.85 28.54 -2.26
N GLN A 223 -2.04 28.17 -1.80
CA GLN A 223 -2.56 28.59 -0.49
C GLN A 223 -1.68 28.05 0.64
N PHE A 224 -1.37 26.75 0.65
CA PHE A 224 -0.53 26.18 1.71
C PHE A 224 0.93 26.64 1.68
N THR A 225 1.49 26.89 0.49
CA THR A 225 2.85 27.46 0.35
C THR A 225 2.91 28.94 0.73
N SER A 226 1.86 29.73 0.48
CA SER A 226 1.80 31.15 0.85
C SER A 226 1.55 31.35 2.34
N ILE A 227 0.71 30.52 2.98
CA ILE A 227 0.49 30.53 4.43
C ILE A 227 1.81 30.26 5.18
N ARG A 228 2.61 29.28 4.72
CA ARG A 228 3.93 28.99 5.30
C ARG A 228 5.01 30.04 4.97
N ARG A 229 4.74 30.98 4.06
CA ARG A 229 5.64 32.08 3.68
C ARG A 229 5.35 33.40 4.40
N HIS A 230 4.40 33.45 5.35
CA HIS A 230 4.26 34.64 6.18
C HIS A 230 5.55 34.90 6.97
N PRO A 231 6.18 36.08 6.84
CA PRO A 231 7.48 36.41 7.45
C PRO A 231 7.36 36.76 8.95
N GLY A 232 6.59 35.96 9.71
CA GLY A 232 6.27 36.22 11.11
C GLY A 232 6.68 35.13 12.10
N ASN A 233 6.87 33.88 11.68
CA ASN A 233 7.23 32.78 12.58
C ASN A 233 8.53 32.11 12.13
N TYR A 234 9.65 32.79 12.39
CA TYR A 234 10.94 32.13 12.52
C TYR A 234 11.03 31.54 13.93
N GLU A 235 10.34 30.42 14.19
CA GLU A 235 10.79 29.55 15.29
C GLU A 235 11.98 28.74 14.77
N ILE A 236 13.14 29.33 14.97
CA ILE A 236 14.43 28.67 14.79
C ILE A 236 14.49 27.64 15.92
N TYR A 237 14.14 26.38 15.63
CA TYR A 237 14.48 25.27 16.51
C TYR A 237 16.00 25.08 16.45
N PHE A 238 16.73 25.89 17.21
CA PHE A 238 18.06 25.52 17.64
C PHE A 238 17.89 24.38 18.65
N THR A 239 18.08 23.14 18.21
CA THR A 239 18.37 22.05 19.14
C THR A 239 19.75 22.33 19.73
N ASN A 240 19.77 23.00 20.88
CA ASN A 240 20.89 22.97 21.79
C ASN A 240 20.96 21.57 22.43
N SER A 241 21.99 20.82 22.09
CA SER A 241 22.57 19.74 22.90
C SER A 241 24.07 19.77 22.64
N THR A 242 24.81 20.61 23.37
CA THR A 242 25.59 20.30 24.59
C THR A 242 26.81 19.41 24.37
N ASN A 243 27.97 20.01 24.69
CA ASN A 243 29.15 19.41 25.33
C ASN A 243 29.77 18.15 24.71
N GLU A 244 30.90 18.33 24.02
CA GLU A 244 32.26 18.04 24.53
C GLU A 244 33.29 18.90 23.78
#